data_AF-A0A943GTM4-F1
#
_entry.id   AF-A0A943GTM4-F1
#
_cell.length_a   1.000
_cell.length_b   1.000
_cell.length_c   1.000
_cell.angle_alpha   90.00
_cell.angle_beta   90.00
_cell.angle_gamma   90.00
#
_symmetry.space_group_name_H-M   'P 1'
#
loop_
_entity.id
_entity.type
_entity.pdbx_description
1 polymer ?
#
loop_
_entity_poly.entity_id
_entity_poly.type
_entity_poly.pdbx_seq_one_letter_code
_entity_poly.pdbx_strand_id
1 'polypeptide(L)' 'MNNIQNYVEAVLQPKLQGDGGWIEFVSLSGNELTVIFRGECSKCLILERCVAWIEEQIKKDLNKSVKVIAIRKKPYFQDV' A
#
# COMPACT_ATOMS: atom_id res chain seq x y z
N MET A 1 11.35 -15.16 -6.27
CA MET A 1 10.00 -14.67 -5.90
C MET A 1 10.18 -13.55 -4.88
N ASN A 2 9.75 -12.33 -5.19
CA ASN A 2 9.93 -11.17 -4.30
C ASN A 2 8.98 -11.28 -3.10
N ASN A 3 9.50 -11.67 -1.93
CA ASN A 3 8.71 -11.86 -0.69
C ASN A 3 7.75 -10.70 -0.38
N ILE A 4 8.15 -9.45 -0.67
CA ILE A 4 7.34 -8.26 -0.38
C ILE A 4 6.15 -8.12 -1.32
N GLN A 5 6.31 -8.44 -2.61
CA GLN A 5 5.20 -8.34 -3.55
C GLN A 5 4.08 -9.32 -3.17
N ASN A 6 4.44 -10.59 -2.92
CA ASN A 6 3.49 -11.60 -2.48
C ASN A 6 2.85 -11.21 -1.13
N TYR A 7 3.62 -10.64 -0.20
CA TYR A 7 3.06 -10.13 1.06
C TYR A 7 2.04 -9.00 0.85
N VAL A 8 2.31 -8.08 -0.06
CA VAL A 8 1.36 -7.01 -0.41
C VAL A 8 0.07 -7.60 -0.95
N GLU A 9 0.15 -8.54 -1.89
CA GLU A 9 -1.02 -9.11 -2.58
C GLU A 9 -1.81 -10.10 -1.70
N ALA A 10 -1.13 -10.96 -0.95
CA ALA A 10 -1.77 -12.02 -0.16
C ALA A 10 -2.17 -11.59 1.26
N VAL A 11 -1.52 -10.57 1.83
CA VAL A 11 -1.74 -10.16 3.23
C VAL A 11 -2.29 -8.75 3.34
N LEU A 12 -1.66 -7.76 2.70
CA LEU A 12 -2.06 -6.37 2.86
C LEU A 12 -3.34 -6.07 2.07
N GLN A 13 -3.40 -6.48 0.80
CA GLN A 13 -4.52 -6.23 -0.09
C GLN A 13 -5.88 -6.70 0.48
N PRO A 14 -6.06 -7.94 0.98
CA PRO A 14 -7.34 -8.36 1.57
C PRO A 14 -7.69 -7.61 2.86
N LYS A 15 -6.69 -7.22 3.68
CA LYS A 15 -6.93 -6.43 4.90
C LYS A 15 -7.44 -5.03 4.56
N LEU A 16 -6.84 -4.37 3.56
CA LEU A 16 -7.28 -3.07 3.09
C LEU A 16 -8.60 -3.15 2.32
N GLN A 17 -8.86 -4.24 1.61
CA GLN A 17 -10.14 -4.47 0.93
C GLN A 17 -11.30 -4.56 1.92
N GLY A 18 -11.07 -5.11 3.12
CA GLY A 18 -12.05 -5.07 4.21
C GLY A 18 -12.42 -3.66 4.67
N ASP A 19 -11.53 -2.68 4.46
CA ASP A 19 -11.71 -1.25 4.80
C ASP A 19 -12.27 -0.44 3.60
N GLY A 20 -12.66 -1.11 2.50
CA GLY A 20 -13.08 -0.44 1.25
C GLY A 20 -11.91 0.09 0.39
N GLY A 21 -10.69 -0.25 0.80
CA GLY A 21 -9.45 0.18 0.16
C GLY A 21 -8.90 -0.80 -0.87
N TRP A 22 -8.08 -0.29 -1.79
CA TRP A 22 -7.31 -1.15 -2.69
C TRP A 22 -5.89 -0.63 -2.84
N ILE A 23 -4.92 -1.54 -2.75
CA ILE A 23 -3.51 -1.24 -2.95
C ILE A 23 -2.90 -2.14 -4.02
N GLU A 24 -1.94 -1.58 -4.76
CA GLU A 24 -1.15 -2.32 -5.73
C GLU A 24 0.34 -2.08 -5.52
N PHE A 25 1.12 -3.16 -5.61
CA PHE A 25 2.57 -3.09 -5.64
C PHE A 25 3.04 -2.48 -6.97
N VAL A 26 3.95 -1.50 -6.90
CA VAL A 26 4.57 -0.91 -8.11
C VAL A 26 6.00 -1.36 -8.25
N SER A 27 6.82 -1.07 -7.24
CA SER A 27 8.25 -1.36 -7.27
C SER A 27 8.82 -1.32 -5.86
N LEU A 28 9.93 -2.02 -5.69
CA LEU A 28 10.73 -2.00 -4.48
C LEU A 28 12.17 -1.64 -4.87
N SER A 29 12.62 -0.44 -4.51
CA SER A 29 14.00 0.00 -4.71
C SER A 29 14.74 0.02 -3.38
N GLY A 30 15.54 -1.01 -3.13
CA GLY A 30 16.26 -1.19 -1.86
C GLY A 30 15.31 -1.30 -0.67
N ASN A 31 15.14 -0.19 0.06
CA ASN A 31 14.24 -0.07 1.19
C ASN A 31 12.97 0.72 0.89
N GLU A 32 12.80 1.28 -0.31
CA GLU A 32 11.64 2.09 -0.66
C GLU A 32 10.60 1.25 -1.41
N LEU A 33 9.47 1.00 -0.76
CA LEU A 33 8.35 0.25 -1.30
C LEU A 33 7.32 1.23 -1.88
N THR A 34 7.19 1.26 -3.20
CA THR A 34 6.20 2.09 -3.87
C THR A 34 4.91 1.30 -4.09
N VAL A 35 3.80 1.84 -3.60
CA VAL A 35 2.46 1.27 -3.74
C VAL A 35 1.48 2.32 -4.25
N ILE A 36 0.51 1.88 -5.07
CA ILE A 36 -0.59 2.74 -5.53
C ILE A 36 -1.82 2.44 -4.69
N PHE A 37 -2.40 3.48 -4.10
CA PHE A 37 -3.71 3.42 -3.47
C PHE A 37 -4.79 3.82 -4.48
N ARG A 38 -5.81 2.98 -4.64
CA ARG A 38 -6.98 3.22 -5.50
C ARG A 38 -8.27 3.30 -4.68
N GLY A 39 -9.34 3.74 -5.34
CA GLY A 39 -10.68 3.78 -4.75
C GLY A 39 -10.80 4.79 -3.61
N GLU A 40 -11.48 4.39 -2.53
CA GLU A 40 -11.74 5.25 -1.37
C GLU A 40 -10.46 5.64 -0.63
N CYS A 41 -9.44 4.77 -0.63
CA CYS A 41 -8.13 5.08 -0.06
C CYS A 41 -7.44 6.28 -0.71
N SER A 42 -7.72 6.58 -1.99
CA SER A 42 -7.12 7.73 -2.68
C SER A 42 -7.58 9.09 -2.12
N LYS A 43 -8.74 9.13 -1.46
CA LYS A 43 -9.32 10.32 -0.83
C LYS A 43 -9.21 10.30 0.70
N CYS A 44 -8.64 9.25 1.27
CA CYS A 44 -8.64 9.05 2.72
C CYS A 44 -7.68 10.02 3.42
N LEU A 45 -8.22 10.82 4.35
CA LEU A 45 -7.45 11.81 5.13
C LEU A 45 -6.42 11.16 6.05
N ILE A 46 -6.59 9.86 6.35
CA ILE A 46 -5.71 9.09 7.23
C ILE A 46 -4.71 8.19 6.47
N LEU A 47 -4.42 8.50 5.20
CA LEU A 47 -3.45 7.72 4.40
C LEU A 47 -2.11 7.54 5.12
N GLU A 48 -1.61 8.58 5.78
CA GLU A 48 -0.33 8.54 6.51
C GLU A 48 -0.34 7.49 7.62
N ARG A 49 -1.47 7.32 8.31
CA ARG A 49 -1.64 6.27 9.32
C ARG A 49 -1.64 4.88 8.69
N CYS A 50 -2.26 4.75 7.52
CA CYS A 50 -2.31 3.48 6.78
C CYS A 50 -0.90 3.08 6.29
N VAL A 51 -0.14 4.04 5.76
CA VAL A 51 1.26 3.87 5.35
C VAL A 51 2.12 3.44 6.54
N ALA A 52 2.04 4.15 7.67
CA ALA A 52 2.79 3.82 8.87
C ALA A 52 2.45 2.40 9.38
N TRP A 53 1.18 2.01 9.33
CA TRP A 53 0.76 0.66 9.70
C TRP A 53 1.34 -0.40 8.76
N ILE A 54 1.38 -0.15 7.45
CA ILE A 54 2.00 -1.08 6.47
C ILE A 54 3.49 -1.24 6.76
N GLU A 55 4.21 -0.14 6.99
CA GLU A 55 5.63 -0.17 7.35
C GLU A 55 5.87 -1.01 8.61
N GLU A 56 5.01 -0.86 9.62
CA GLU A 56 5.10 -1.61 10.87
C GLU A 56 4.77 -3.11 10.68
N GLN A 57 3.78 -3.46 9.85
CA GLN A 57 3.46 -4.84 9.52
C GLN A 57 4.62 -5.53 8.80
N ILE A 58 5.20 -4.87 7.78
CA ILE A 58 6.34 -5.42 7.04
C ILE A 58 7.54 -5.59 7.98
N LYS A 59 7.78 -4.64 8.88
CA LYS A 59 8.84 -4.78 9.89
C LYS A 59 8.58 -5.93 10.86
N LYS A 60 7.34 -6.14 11.29
CA LYS A 60 6.97 -7.22 12.22
C LYS A 60 7.07 -8.60 11.58
N ASP A 61 6.56 -8.74 10.36
CA ASP A 61 6.41 -10.04 9.69
C ASP A 61 7.67 -10.45 8.93
N LEU A 62 8.25 -9.51 8.17
CA LEU A 62 9.40 -9.76 7.30
C LEU A 62 10.74 -9.35 7.93
N ASN A 63 10.72 -8.79 9.15
CA ASN A 63 11.90 -8.20 9.83
C ASN A 63 12.66 -7.18 8.97
N LYS A 64 11.96 -6.50 8.06
CA LYS A 64 12.53 -5.49 7.16
C LYS A 64 11.94 -4.12 7.46
N SER A 65 12.80 -3.16 7.75
CA SER A 65 12.39 -1.76 7.68
C SER A 65 12.29 -1.36 6.21
N VAL A 66 11.11 -0.96 5.76
CA VAL A 66 10.91 -0.35 4.44
C VAL A 66 10.24 1.00 4.62
N LYS A 67 10.51 1.92 3.71
CA LYS A 67 9.82 3.20 3.60
C LYS A 67 8.72 3.06 2.56
N VAL A 68 7.47 3.21 2.96
CA VAL A 68 6.34 3.04 2.04
C VAL A 68 6.01 4.36 1.35
N ILE A 69 6.15 4.38 0.03
CA ILE A 69 5.81 5.52 -0.83
C ILE A 69 4.42 5.28 -1.41
N ALA A 70 3.44 6.02 -0.90
CA ALA A 70 2.05 5.92 -1.31
C ALA A 70 1.75 6.87 -2.48
N ILE A 71 1.49 6.30 -3.66
CA ILE A 71 0.99 7.03 -4.82
C ILE A 71 -0.54 7.03 -4.77
N ARG A 72 -1.14 8.21 -4.68
CA ARG A 72 -2.60 8.36 -4.77
C ARG A 72 -3.00 8.49 -6.23
N LYS A 73 -3.65 7.46 -6.78
CA LYS A 73 -4.26 7.55 -8.11
C LYS A 73 -5.73 7.93 -7.93
N LYS A 74 -6.07 9.19 -8.23
CA LYS A 74 -7.47 9.63 -8.24
C LYS A 74 -8.26 8.70 -9.19
N PRO A 75 -9.45 8.23 -8.81
CA PRO A 75 -10.31 7.51 -9.75
C PRO A 75 -10.58 8.42 -10.95
N TYR A 76 -10.36 7.90 -12.16
CA TYR A 76 -10.45 8.59 -13.46
C TYR A 76 -11.89 9.01 -13.84
N PHE A 77 -12.74 9.35 -12.87
CA PHE A 77 -14.16 9.64 -13.09
C PHE A 77 -14.52 11.13 -12.96
N GLN A 78 -13.55 12.03 -13.14
CA GLN A 78 -13.78 13.48 -13.26
C GLN A 78 -12.96 14.14 -14.39
N ASP A 79 -12.64 13.39 -15.45
CA ASP A 79 -12.38 13.97 -16.78
C ASP A 79 -13.68 13.80 -17.58
N VAL A 80 -14.66 14.65 -17.30
CA VAL A 80 -15.80 14.95 -18.19
C VAL A 80 -16.02 16.46 -18.18
#